data_AF-A0A284VSI6-F1
#
_entry.id   AF-A0A284VSI6-F1
#
_cell.length_a   1.000
_cell.length_b   1.000
_cell.length_c   1.000
_cell.angle_alpha   90.00
_cell.angle_beta   90.00
_cell.angle_gamma   90.00
#
_symmetry.space_group_name_H-M   'P 1'
#
loop_
_entity.id
_entity.type
_entity.pdbx_description
1 polymer ?
#
loop_
_entity_poly.entity_id
_entity_poly.type
_entity_poly.pdbx_seq_one_letter_code
_entity_poly.pdbx_strand_id
1 'polypeptide(L)'
;MRLKNYDYYLIIFTTLILFAIGLVSVYGITYYNYLSVDPQWTRTAQYGKYIDEMNSYIYPFLLLLLISLGLCIPKRLFEQDILVKFGAAVLGVMVMLVFLRGIGTGLGFMLAVMIAVQAVILILTFKKSQAIRFEKEGYMIRLGSSLLHLGIVILVFNFVSLRDNPFHILIFWTGTLLVVAGNIFSFYPERVTSLMILIK
;
A
#
# COMPACT_ATOMS: atom_id res chain seq x y z
N MET A 1 4.49 -28.69 6.35
CA MET A 1 5.53 -27.72 6.81
C MET A 1 5.55 -26.38 6.05
N ARG A 2 4.69 -26.09 5.05
CA ARG A 2 4.95 -25.01 4.06
C ARG A 2 4.19 -23.67 4.22
N LEU A 3 3.06 -23.59 4.93
CA LEU A 3 2.23 -22.37 4.97
C LEU A 3 2.74 -21.28 5.94
N LYS A 4 3.08 -21.67 7.17
CA LYS A 4 3.49 -20.74 8.23
C LYS A 4 4.78 -19.98 7.88
N ASN A 5 5.68 -20.62 7.15
CA ASN A 5 6.94 -20.00 6.73
C ASN A 5 6.70 -18.98 5.60
N TYR A 6 5.82 -19.28 4.64
CA TYR A 6 5.53 -18.35 3.53
C TYR A 6 4.96 -17.02 4.03
N ASP A 7 4.01 -17.09 4.95
CA ASP A 7 3.38 -15.90 5.54
C ASP A 7 4.36 -15.09 6.38
N TYR A 8 5.20 -15.79 7.15
CA TYR A 8 6.27 -15.17 7.92
C TYR A 8 7.27 -14.41 7.03
N TYR A 9 7.71 -15.03 5.93
CA TYR A 9 8.60 -14.36 4.98
C TYR A 9 7.94 -13.17 4.29
N LEU A 10 6.66 -13.28 3.92
CA LEU A 10 5.92 -12.19 3.28
C LEU A 10 5.75 -10.99 4.21
N ILE A 11 5.50 -11.24 5.50
CA ILE A 11 5.45 -10.20 6.54
C ILE A 11 6.81 -9.54 6.68
N ILE A 12 7.88 -10.31 6.90
CA ILE A 12 9.25 -9.77 7.02
C ILE A 12 9.61 -8.93 5.80
N PHE A 13 9.34 -9.45 4.60
CA PHE A 13 9.64 -8.78 3.35
C PHE A 13 8.91 -7.45 3.23
N THR A 14 7.60 -7.43 3.52
CA THR A 14 6.80 -6.19 3.51
C THR A 14 7.27 -5.19 4.55
N THR A 15 7.62 -5.65 5.76
CA THR A 15 8.17 -4.79 6.82
C THR A 15 9.50 -4.17 6.40
N LEU A 16 10.40 -4.94 5.77
CA LEU A 16 11.68 -4.45 5.28
C LEU A 16 11.48 -3.40 4.18
N ILE A 17 10.57 -3.65 3.23
CA ILE A 17 10.23 -2.68 2.18
C ILE A 17 9.70 -1.37 2.78
N LEU A 18 8.74 -1.44 3.71
CA LEU A 18 8.19 -0.26 4.37
C LEU A 18 9.25 0.51 5.16
N PHE A 19 10.16 -0.21 5.82
CA PHE A 19 11.30 0.39 6.51
C PHE A 19 12.25 1.11 5.54
N ALA A 20 12.57 0.49 4.39
CA ALA A 20 13.39 1.11 3.35
C ALA A 20 12.72 2.37 2.77
N ILE A 21 11.41 2.34 2.49
CA ILE A 21 10.65 3.52 2.06
C ILE A 21 10.71 4.63 3.13
N GLY A 22 10.61 4.25 4.40
CA GLY A 22 10.77 5.17 5.53
C GLY A 22 12.15 5.83 5.57
N LEU A 23 13.23 5.06 5.40
CA LEU A 23 14.59 5.60 5.31
C LEU A 23 14.77 6.57 4.15
N VAL A 24 14.26 6.22 2.96
CA VAL A 24 14.34 7.12 1.79
C VAL A 24 13.54 8.40 2.03
N SER A 25 12.41 8.31 2.72
CA SER A 25 11.57 9.47 3.06
C SER A 25 12.27 10.38 4.08
N VAL A 26 12.92 9.81 5.11
CA VAL A 26 13.73 10.57 6.09
C VAL A 26 14.94 11.21 5.41
N TYR A 27 15.61 10.50 4.51
CA TYR A 27 16.69 11.05 3.70
C TYR A 27 16.21 12.20 2.80
N GLY A 28 15.08 12.02 2.10
CA GLY A 28 14.50 13.04 1.24
C GLY A 28 14.15 14.32 2.00
N ILE A 29 13.48 14.22 3.15
CA ILE A 29 13.12 15.43 3.93
C ILE A 29 14.35 16.13 4.52
N THR A 30 15.36 15.39 4.97
CA THR A 30 16.60 15.98 5.51
C THR A 30 17.41 16.67 4.42
N TYR A 31 17.53 16.04 3.25
CA TYR A 31 18.20 16.63 2.09
C TYR A 31 17.44 17.85 1.53
N TYR A 32 16.11 17.78 1.47
CA TYR A 32 15.27 18.92 1.13
C TYR A 32 15.50 20.09 2.09
N ASN A 33 15.47 19.86 3.40
CA ASN A 33 15.68 20.91 4.40
C ASN A 33 17.08 21.55 4.31
N TYR A 34 18.09 20.77 3.91
CA TYR A 34 19.44 21.29 3.70
C TYR A 34 19.52 22.22 2.47
N LEU A 35 18.82 21.89 1.38
CA LEU A 35 18.83 22.68 0.14
C LEU A 35 17.79 23.81 0.13
N SER A 36 16.72 23.69 0.91
CA SER A 36 15.66 24.71 1.00
C SER A 36 16.06 25.94 1.81
N VAL A 37 17.33 26.05 2.22
CA VAL A 37 17.91 27.27 2.80
C VAL A 37 17.80 28.43 1.81
N ASP A 38 17.90 28.15 0.50
CA ASP A 38 17.64 29.11 -0.56
C ASP A 38 16.16 29.06 -1.02
N PRO A 39 15.35 30.12 -0.77
CA PRO A 39 13.92 30.11 -1.09
C PRO A 39 13.62 29.96 -2.60
N GLN A 40 14.56 30.37 -3.45
CA GLN A 40 14.44 30.28 -4.92
C GLN A 40 14.82 28.90 -5.46
N TRP A 41 15.44 28.02 -4.67
CA TRP A 41 15.92 26.71 -5.13
C TRP A 41 14.79 25.87 -5.75
N THR A 42 13.58 25.95 -5.19
CA THR A 42 12.36 25.27 -5.69
C THR A 42 11.96 25.65 -7.12
N ARG A 43 12.45 26.78 -7.64
CA ARG A 43 12.18 27.25 -9.02
C ARG A 43 13.31 26.92 -9.99
N THR A 44 14.39 26.31 -9.52
CA THR A 44 15.56 25.99 -10.34
C THR A 44 15.49 24.58 -10.93
N ALA A 45 16.24 24.33 -11.99
CA ALA A 45 16.40 22.99 -12.56
C ALA A 45 16.98 21.97 -11.56
N GLN A 46 17.69 22.44 -10.53
CA GLN A 46 18.23 21.57 -9.47
C GLN A 46 17.12 20.92 -8.63
N TYR A 47 15.99 21.61 -8.44
CA TYR A 47 14.83 21.03 -7.76
C TYR A 47 14.20 19.90 -8.58
N GLY A 48 14.08 20.07 -9.90
CA GLY A 48 13.62 19.01 -10.79
C GLY A 48 14.50 17.77 -10.72
N LYS A 49 15.83 17.97 -10.76
CA LYS A 49 16.81 16.89 -10.62
C LYS A 49 16.69 16.16 -9.26
N TYR A 50 16.53 16.90 -8.18
CA TYR A 50 16.30 16.33 -6.85
C TYR A 50 15.05 15.43 -6.83
N ILE A 51 13.94 15.90 -7.38
CA ILE A 51 12.69 15.13 -7.44
C ILE A 51 12.88 13.84 -8.25
N ASP A 52 13.59 13.90 -9.39
CA ASP A 52 13.82 12.73 -10.22
C ASP A 52 14.75 11.70 -9.54
N GLU A 53 15.79 12.15 -8.83
CA GLU A 53 16.63 11.27 -8.02
C GLU A 53 15.85 10.61 -6.89
N MET A 54 15.03 11.36 -6.15
CA MET A 54 14.20 10.81 -5.07
C MET A 54 13.21 9.78 -5.59
N ASN A 55 12.58 10.06 -6.73
CA ASN A 55 11.68 9.13 -7.38
C ASN A 55 12.41 7.85 -7.81
N SER A 56 13.59 7.98 -8.41
CA SER A 56 14.42 6.82 -8.79
C SER A 56 14.75 5.92 -7.59
N TYR A 57 14.96 6.49 -6.40
CA TYR A 57 15.20 5.71 -5.19
C TYR A 57 13.94 5.05 -4.65
N ILE A 58 12.77 5.71 -4.75
CA ILE A 58 11.51 5.20 -4.19
C ILE A 58 10.84 4.14 -5.10
N TYR A 59 10.86 4.33 -6.43
CA TYR A 59 10.19 3.45 -7.40
C TYR A 59 10.43 1.95 -7.23
N PRO A 60 11.67 1.44 -7.05
CA PRO A 60 11.89 0.00 -6.88
C PRO A 60 11.18 -0.53 -5.63
N PHE A 61 11.18 0.22 -4.53
CA PHE A 61 10.50 -0.19 -3.31
C PHE A 61 8.97 -0.15 -3.46
N LEU A 62 8.42 0.82 -4.18
CA LEU A 62 6.99 0.85 -4.50
C LEU A 62 6.56 -0.34 -5.37
N LEU A 63 7.38 -0.71 -6.35
CA LEU A 63 7.13 -1.91 -7.17
C LEU A 63 7.15 -3.18 -6.32
N LEU A 64 8.18 -3.36 -5.48
CA LEU A 64 8.27 -4.51 -4.58
C LEU A 64 7.11 -4.56 -3.59
N LEU A 65 6.70 -3.40 -3.06
CA LEU A 65 5.54 -3.28 -2.19
C LEU A 65 4.26 -3.68 -2.91
N LEU A 66 4.07 -3.24 -4.16
CA LEU A 66 2.91 -3.57 -4.97
C LEU A 66 2.82 -5.07 -5.27
N ILE A 67 3.96 -5.69 -5.60
CA ILE A 67 4.05 -7.14 -5.79
C ILE A 67 3.70 -7.87 -4.49
N SER A 68 4.26 -7.44 -3.36
CA SER A 68 3.97 -8.04 -2.05
C SER A 68 2.48 -7.92 -1.70
N LEU A 69 1.89 -6.73 -1.85
CA LEU A 69 0.45 -6.50 -1.64
C LEU A 69 -0.40 -7.35 -2.57
N GLY A 70 0.02 -7.53 -3.82
CA GLY A 70 -0.64 -8.39 -4.79
C GLY A 70 -0.66 -9.87 -4.43
N LEU A 71 0.24 -10.31 -3.55
CA LEU A 71 0.25 -11.65 -2.99
C LEU A 71 -0.51 -11.71 -1.65
N CYS A 72 -0.41 -10.66 -0.82
CA CYS A 72 -1.05 -10.55 0.49
C CYS A 72 -2.59 -10.45 0.41
N ILE A 73 -3.11 -9.68 -0.55
CA ILE A 73 -4.52 -9.29 -0.62
C ILE A 73 -5.41 -10.45 -1.10
N PRO A 74 -5.16 -11.08 -2.27
CA PRO A 74 -6.08 -12.08 -2.81
C PRO A 74 -6.03 -13.41 -2.04
N LYS A 75 -4.97 -13.65 -1.24
CA LYS A 75 -4.89 -14.80 -0.33
C LYS A 75 -6.06 -14.84 0.68
N ARG A 76 -6.66 -13.68 0.99
CA ARG A 76 -7.80 -13.59 1.92
C ARG A 76 -9.11 -14.10 1.31
N LEU A 77 -9.20 -14.12 -0.02
CA LEU A 77 -10.39 -14.49 -0.79
C LEU A 77 -10.28 -15.87 -1.45
N PHE A 78 -9.08 -16.26 -1.88
CA PHE A 78 -8.88 -17.43 -2.74
C PHE A 78 -8.02 -18.51 -2.09
N GLU A 79 -8.31 -19.77 -2.42
CA GLU A 79 -7.44 -20.91 -2.13
C GLU A 79 -6.18 -20.89 -3.01
N GLN A 80 -5.10 -21.54 -2.56
CA GLN A 80 -3.76 -21.41 -3.18
C GLN A 80 -3.74 -21.65 -4.70
N ASP A 81 -4.49 -22.64 -5.19
CA ASP A 81 -4.52 -22.96 -6.62
C ASP A 81 -5.17 -21.86 -7.48
N ILE A 82 -6.18 -21.18 -6.94
CA ILE A 82 -6.84 -20.05 -7.62
C ILE A 82 -6.01 -18.78 -7.46
N LEU A 83 -5.35 -18.61 -6.30
CA LEU A 83 -4.46 -17.48 -6.04
C LEU A 83 -3.29 -17.43 -7.02
N VAL A 84 -2.63 -18.57 -7.27
CA VAL A 84 -1.51 -18.63 -8.22
C VAL A 84 -1.99 -18.35 -9.64
N LYS A 85 -3.15 -18.88 -10.05
CA LYS A 85 -3.73 -18.60 -11.38
C LYS A 85 -4.11 -17.13 -11.55
N PHE A 86 -4.76 -16.54 -10.55
CA PHE A 86 -5.13 -15.12 -10.55
C PHE A 86 -3.89 -14.23 -10.56
N GLY A 87 -2.92 -14.49 -9.68
CA GLY A 87 -1.66 -13.75 -9.62
C GLY A 87 -0.86 -13.85 -10.92
N ALA A 88 -0.75 -15.05 -11.50
CA ALA A 88 -0.11 -15.25 -12.80
C ALA A 88 -0.83 -14.53 -13.94
N ALA A 89 -2.18 -14.53 -13.94
CA ALA A 89 -2.96 -13.79 -14.94
C ALA A 89 -2.75 -12.28 -14.81
N VAL A 90 -2.84 -11.72 -13.60
CA VAL A 90 -2.63 -10.28 -13.36
C VAL A 90 -1.21 -9.86 -13.70
N LEU A 91 -0.20 -10.63 -13.30
CA LEU A 91 1.20 -10.39 -13.68
C LEU A 91 1.41 -10.52 -15.19
N GLY A 92 0.81 -11.52 -15.85
CA GLY A 92 0.90 -11.71 -17.29
C GLY A 92 0.33 -10.52 -18.06
N VAL A 93 -0.85 -10.03 -17.66
CA VAL A 93 -1.45 -8.82 -18.25
C VAL A 93 -0.61 -7.59 -17.94
N MET A 94 -0.06 -7.47 -16.73
CA MET A 94 0.85 -6.37 -16.38
C MET A 94 2.08 -6.37 -17.28
N VAL A 95 2.77 -7.50 -17.43
CA VAL A 95 3.96 -7.63 -18.32
C VAL A 95 3.58 -7.28 -19.76
N MET A 96 2.45 -7.78 -20.26
CA MET A 96 1.95 -7.46 -21.60
C MET A 96 1.71 -5.95 -21.77
N LEU A 97 1.07 -5.29 -20.79
CA LEU A 97 0.83 -3.85 -20.80
C LEU A 97 2.13 -3.05 -20.71
N VAL A 98 3.11 -3.52 -19.94
CA VAL A 98 4.44 -2.89 -19.87
C VAL A 98 5.12 -2.92 -21.24
N PHE A 99 5.06 -4.05 -21.95
CA PHE A 99 5.63 -4.17 -23.30
C PHE A 99 4.90 -3.31 -24.34
N LEU A 100 3.57 -3.15 -24.23
CA LEU A 100 2.77 -2.44 -25.22
C LEU A 100 2.69 -0.92 -24.99
N ARG A 101 2.61 -0.49 -23.73
CA ARG A 101 2.28 0.90 -23.35
C ARG A 101 3.25 1.50 -22.32
N GLY A 102 4.28 0.75 -21.92
CA GLY A 102 5.28 1.19 -20.97
C GLY A 102 4.91 0.93 -19.50
N ILE A 103 5.88 1.19 -18.62
CA ILE A 103 5.82 0.79 -17.20
C ILE A 103 4.70 1.48 -16.43
N GLY A 104 4.39 2.74 -16.77
CA GLY A 104 3.35 3.51 -16.10
C GLY A 104 1.96 2.90 -16.26
N THR A 105 1.62 2.41 -17.47
CA THR A 105 0.31 1.77 -17.71
C THR A 105 0.22 0.40 -17.03
N GLY A 106 1.29 -0.38 -17.01
CA GLY A 106 1.34 -1.67 -16.32
C GLY A 106 1.17 -1.53 -14.80
N LEU A 107 1.87 -0.58 -14.19
CA LEU A 107 1.74 -0.25 -12.77
C LEU A 107 0.34 0.28 -12.43
N GLY A 108 -0.20 1.18 -13.26
CA GLY A 108 -1.55 1.72 -13.08
C GLY A 108 -2.63 0.63 -13.13
N PHE A 109 -2.52 -0.31 -14.06
CA PHE A 109 -3.43 -1.46 -14.14
C PHE A 109 -3.34 -2.34 -12.89
N MET A 110 -2.12 -2.69 -12.46
CA MET A 110 -1.91 -3.51 -11.27
C MET A 110 -2.49 -2.83 -10.02
N LEU A 111 -2.27 -1.53 -9.86
CA LEU A 111 -2.85 -0.73 -8.78
C LEU A 111 -4.37 -0.70 -8.83
N ALA A 112 -4.98 -0.52 -10.01
CA ALA A 112 -6.42 -0.53 -10.16
C ALA A 112 -7.04 -1.87 -9.74
N VAL A 113 -6.41 -2.99 -10.13
CA VAL A 113 -6.83 -4.34 -9.70
C VAL A 113 -6.71 -4.48 -8.19
N MET A 114 -5.61 -4.03 -7.57
CA MET A 114 -5.43 -4.11 -6.12
C MET A 114 -6.43 -3.27 -5.35
N ILE A 115 -6.73 -2.05 -5.81
CA ILE A 115 -7.77 -1.20 -5.22
C ILE A 115 -9.13 -1.89 -5.29
N ALA A 116 -9.48 -2.46 -6.45
CA ALA A 116 -10.77 -3.14 -6.63
C ALA A 116 -10.90 -4.36 -5.71
N VAL A 117 -9.89 -5.24 -5.68
CA VAL A 117 -9.91 -6.42 -4.81
C VAL A 117 -9.94 -6.01 -3.33
N GLN A 118 -9.15 -5.01 -2.93
CA GLN A 118 -9.11 -4.55 -1.55
C GLN A 118 -10.42 -3.88 -1.12
N ALA A 119 -11.09 -3.16 -2.02
CA ALA A 119 -12.42 -2.59 -1.78
C ALA A 119 -13.46 -3.69 -1.56
N VAL A 120 -13.43 -4.77 -2.37
CA VAL A 120 -14.31 -5.94 -2.19
C VAL A 120 -14.08 -6.58 -0.82
N ILE A 121 -12.82 -6.76 -0.41
CA ILE A 121 -12.48 -7.32 0.91
C ILE A 121 -13.00 -6.41 2.03
N LEU A 122 -12.85 -5.09 1.90
CA LEU A 122 -13.35 -4.15 2.90
C LEU A 122 -14.88 -4.23 3.03
N ILE A 123 -15.61 -4.27 1.91
CA ILE A 123 -17.08 -4.39 1.87
C ILE A 123 -17.53 -5.71 2.53
N LEU A 124 -16.88 -6.82 2.18
CA LEU A 124 -17.18 -8.12 2.75
C LEU A 124 -16.84 -8.19 4.25
N THR A 125 -15.78 -7.51 4.69
CA THR A 125 -15.41 -7.38 6.10
C THR A 125 -16.47 -6.60 6.86
N PHE A 126 -16.97 -5.49 6.29
CA PHE A 126 -18.04 -4.69 6.87
C PHE A 126 -19.37 -5.47 6.98
N LYS A 127 -19.68 -6.28 5.97
CA LYS A 127 -20.85 -7.19 5.97
C LYS A 127 -20.70 -8.40 6.90
N LYS A 128 -19.59 -8.52 7.66
CA LYS A 128 -19.28 -9.67 8.53
C LYS A 128 -19.38 -11.03 7.80
N SER A 129 -19.06 -11.06 6.51
CA SER A 129 -19.13 -12.29 5.72
C SER A 129 -18.08 -13.31 6.19
N GLN A 130 -18.49 -14.57 6.36
CA GLN A 130 -17.60 -15.70 6.66
C GLN A 130 -16.73 -16.12 5.47
N ALA A 131 -16.96 -15.54 4.29
CA ALA A 131 -16.21 -15.84 3.08
C ALA A 131 -14.73 -15.40 3.12
N ILE A 132 -14.35 -14.51 4.07
CA ILE A 132 -12.97 -14.03 4.18
C ILE A 132 -12.23 -14.78 5.28
N ARG A 133 -11.09 -15.36 4.93
CA ARG A 133 -10.19 -16.04 5.88
C ARG A 133 -9.22 -15.01 6.48
N PHE A 134 -9.33 -14.77 7.78
CA PHE A 134 -8.38 -13.96 8.55
C PHE A 134 -7.66 -14.83 9.59
N GLU A 135 -6.37 -14.58 9.78
CA GLU A 135 -5.52 -15.34 10.71
C GLU A 135 -5.78 -14.99 12.19
N LYS A 136 -6.32 -13.81 12.48
CA LYS A 136 -6.71 -13.38 13.83
C LYS A 136 -8.23 -13.25 13.98
N GLU A 137 -8.72 -13.64 15.14
CA GLU A 137 -10.13 -13.52 15.55
C GLU A 137 -10.42 -12.11 16.10
N GLY A 138 -11.57 -11.53 15.73
CA GLY A 138 -11.99 -10.20 16.18
C GLY A 138 -12.34 -9.25 15.03
N TYR A 139 -13.56 -8.73 15.02
CA TYR A 139 -14.08 -7.83 13.97
C TYR A 139 -13.22 -6.57 13.78
N MET A 140 -12.81 -5.92 14.88
CA MET A 140 -11.99 -4.70 14.83
C MET A 140 -10.60 -4.95 14.24
N ILE A 141 -9.98 -6.09 14.55
CA ILE A 141 -8.66 -6.45 14.02
C ILE A 141 -8.74 -6.69 12.51
N ARG A 142 -9.81 -7.35 12.03
CA ARG A 142 -10.06 -7.60 10.61
C ARG A 142 -10.26 -6.30 9.83
N LEU A 143 -11.07 -5.41 10.39
CA LEU A 143 -11.34 -4.10 9.82
C LEU A 143 -10.07 -3.23 9.79
N GLY A 144 -9.30 -3.21 10.88
CA GLY A 144 -8.01 -2.52 10.95
C GLY A 144 -7.01 -3.00 9.90
N SER A 145 -6.86 -4.32 9.77
CA SER A 145 -5.98 -4.91 8.76
C SER A 145 -6.39 -4.53 7.33
N SER A 146 -7.71 -4.52 7.04
CA SER A 146 -8.24 -4.15 5.73
C SER A 146 -8.05 -2.66 5.43
N LEU A 147 -8.23 -1.78 6.41
CA LEU A 147 -7.97 -0.35 6.27
C LEU A 147 -6.48 -0.07 6.04
N LEU A 148 -5.60 -0.78 6.74
CA LEU A 148 -4.15 -0.63 6.58
C LEU A 148 -3.72 -1.01 5.16
N HIS A 149 -4.18 -2.15 4.65
CA HIS A 149 -3.86 -2.57 3.28
C HIS A 149 -4.42 -1.59 2.24
N LEU A 150 -5.67 -1.11 2.42
CA LEU A 150 -6.26 -0.13 1.53
C LEU A 150 -5.52 1.21 1.56
N GLY A 151 -5.16 1.69 2.76
CA GLY A 151 -4.41 2.93 2.94
C GLY A 151 -3.05 2.87 2.25
N ILE A 152 -2.31 1.78 2.39
CA ILE A 152 -1.03 1.60 1.69
C ILE A 152 -1.24 1.57 0.17
N VAL A 153 -2.22 0.82 -0.34
CA VAL A 153 -2.50 0.77 -1.79
C VAL A 153 -2.85 2.16 -2.34
N ILE A 154 -3.64 2.95 -1.61
CA ILE A 154 -3.98 4.34 -1.99
C ILE A 154 -2.74 5.23 -1.99
N LEU A 155 -1.85 5.09 -1.01
CA LEU A 155 -0.60 5.83 -0.98
C LEU A 155 0.30 5.48 -2.17
N VAL A 156 0.46 4.19 -2.49
CA VAL A 156 1.24 3.77 -3.67
C VAL A 156 0.58 4.28 -4.96
N PHE A 157 -0.75 4.22 -5.06
CA PHE A 157 -1.49 4.79 -6.19
C PHE A 157 -1.26 6.29 -6.36
N ASN A 158 -1.25 7.02 -5.25
CA ASN A 158 -0.97 8.44 -5.24
C ASN A 158 0.43 8.76 -5.79
N PHE A 159 1.46 8.04 -5.33
CA PHE A 159 2.84 8.22 -5.81
C PHE A 159 3.02 7.85 -7.29
N VAL A 160 2.38 6.78 -7.75
CA VAL A 160 2.59 6.26 -9.11
C VAL A 160 1.74 6.99 -10.15
N SER A 161 0.47 7.28 -9.85
CA SER A 161 -0.52 7.73 -10.85
C SER A 161 -0.88 9.20 -10.77
N LEU A 162 -0.62 9.86 -9.63
CA LEU A 162 -1.14 11.21 -9.36
C LEU A 162 -0.04 12.25 -9.14
N ARG A 163 1.20 11.98 -9.55
CA ARG A 163 2.36 12.89 -9.37
C ARG A 163 2.06 14.32 -9.83
N ASP A 164 1.41 14.49 -10.98
CA ASP A 164 1.14 15.80 -11.58
C ASP A 164 -0.29 16.31 -11.29
N ASN A 165 -1.08 15.57 -10.50
CA ASN A 165 -2.46 15.90 -10.24
C ASN A 165 -2.60 16.79 -8.98
N PRO A 166 -3.33 17.92 -9.04
CA PRO A 166 -3.55 18.79 -7.89
C PRO A 166 -4.20 18.09 -6.68
N PHE A 167 -4.94 16.98 -6.90
CA PHE A 167 -5.58 16.22 -5.82
C PHE A 167 -4.62 15.27 -5.06
N HIS A 168 -3.34 15.19 -5.46
CA HIS A 168 -2.33 14.35 -4.83
C HIS A 168 -2.29 14.50 -3.30
N ILE A 169 -2.33 15.75 -2.81
CA ILE A 169 -2.25 16.04 -1.36
C ILE A 169 -3.46 15.46 -0.61
N LEU A 170 -4.66 15.60 -1.18
CA LEU A 170 -5.89 15.12 -0.56
C LEU A 170 -5.89 13.58 -0.48
N ILE A 171 -5.45 12.92 -1.55
CA ILE A 171 -5.39 11.46 -1.63
C ILE A 171 -4.29 10.91 -0.71
N PHE A 172 -3.15 11.61 -0.62
CA PHE A 172 -2.11 11.32 0.36
C PHE A 172 -2.63 11.33 1.80
N TRP A 173 -3.33 12.40 2.21
CA TRP A 173 -3.90 12.51 3.55
C TRP A 173 -4.96 11.45 3.82
N THR A 174 -5.79 11.15 2.82
CA THR A 174 -6.79 10.08 2.92
C THR A 174 -6.11 8.73 3.18
N GLY A 175 -5.10 8.38 2.37
CA GLY A 175 -4.33 7.16 2.56
C GLY A 175 -3.65 7.10 3.93
N THR A 176 -3.06 8.22 4.37
CA THR A 176 -2.40 8.35 5.68
C THR A 176 -3.38 8.11 6.83
N LEU A 177 -4.57 8.74 6.79
CA LEU A 177 -5.61 8.52 7.80
C LEU A 177 -6.07 7.07 7.83
N LEU A 178 -6.23 6.42 6.68
CA LEU A 178 -6.58 5.01 6.61
C LEU A 178 -5.50 4.11 7.22
N VAL A 179 -4.22 4.39 6.96
CA VAL A 179 -3.10 3.66 7.58
C VAL A 179 -3.08 3.87 9.08
N VAL A 180 -3.24 5.10 9.57
CA VAL A 180 -3.27 5.40 11.01
C VAL A 180 -4.44 4.72 11.69
N ALA A 181 -5.66 4.86 11.16
CA ALA A 181 -6.85 4.19 11.69
C ALA A 181 -6.71 2.66 11.66
N GLY A 182 -6.17 2.12 10.57
CA GLY A 182 -5.88 0.70 10.41
C GLY A 182 -4.92 0.17 11.47
N ASN A 183 -3.85 0.91 11.79
CA ASN A 183 -2.92 0.60 12.87
C ASN A 183 -3.61 0.64 14.24
N ILE A 184 -4.39 1.68 14.53
CA ILE A 184 -5.11 1.80 15.82
C ILE A 184 -6.02 0.59 16.03
N PHE A 185 -6.83 0.23 15.04
CA PHE A 185 -7.74 -0.91 15.14
C PHE A 185 -7.02 -2.27 15.19
N SER A 186 -5.84 -2.37 14.58
CA SER A 186 -5.07 -3.63 14.56
C SER A 186 -4.29 -3.87 15.86
N PHE A 187 -3.74 -2.80 16.47
CA PHE A 187 -2.87 -2.90 17.66
C PHE A 187 -3.57 -2.59 18.98
N TYR A 188 -4.66 -1.83 18.97
CA TYR A 188 -5.43 -1.46 20.18
C TYR A 188 -6.91 -1.88 20.11
N PRO A 189 -7.25 -3.11 19.69
CA PRO A 189 -8.65 -3.53 19.50
C PRO A 189 -9.46 -3.49 20.81
N GLU A 190 -8.85 -3.85 21.93
CA GLU A 190 -9.51 -3.87 23.25
C GLU A 190 -9.86 -2.46 23.73
N ARG A 191 -8.93 -1.50 23.60
CA ARG A 191 -9.14 -0.10 23.98
C ARG A 191 -10.18 0.60 23.11
N VAL A 192 -10.19 0.30 21.81
CA VAL A 192 -11.19 0.84 20.89
C VAL A 192 -12.57 0.28 21.24
N THR A 193 -12.66 -1.01 21.54
CA THR A 193 -13.92 -1.65 21.93
C THR A 193 -14.44 -1.10 23.26
N SER A 194 -13.56 -0.88 24.25
CA SER A 194 -13.96 -0.29 25.53
C SER A 194 -14.43 1.16 25.39
N LEU A 195 -13.76 1.98 24.58
CA LEU A 195 -14.18 3.35 24.28
C LEU A 195 -15.55 3.39 23.58
N MET A 196 -15.77 2.49 22.63
CA MET A 196 -17.03 2.43 21.88
C MET A 196 -18.21 1.97 22.74
N ILE A 197 -17.95 1.18 23.79
CA ILE A 197 -18.96 0.81 24.80
C ILE A 197 -19.24 1.99 25.75
N LEU A 198 -18.23 2.81 26.06
CA LEU A 198 -18.34 3.92 27.01
C LEU A 198 -19.02 5.17 26.40
N ILE A 199 -18.98 5.32 25.07
CA ILE A 199 -19.66 6.39 24.32
C ILE A 199 -21.14 6.05 24.04
N LYS A 200 -21.56 4.80 24.27
CA LYS A 200 -22.91 4.31 24.01
C LYS A 200 -23.77 4.34 25.27
#